data_AF-A0A1G3A7X6-F1
#
_entry.id   AF-A0A1G3A7X6-F1
#
_cell.length_a   1.000
_cell.length_b   1.000
_cell.length_c   1.000
_cell.angle_alpha   90.00
_cell.angle_beta   90.00
_cell.angle_gamma   90.00
#
_symmetry.space_group_name_H-M   'P 1'
#
loop_
_entity.id
_entity.type
_entity.pdbx_description
1 polymer ?
#
loop_
_entity_poly.entity_id
_entity_poly.type
_entity_poly.pdbx_seq_one_letter_code
_entity_poly.pdbx_strand_id
1 'polypeptide(L)'
;CPQRFAAPLAPHLAARAEGRVVDDDLLRAGIRYWQARSDLVLVEGAGGLLSPVSESCYCADLAGDFGYPLLVVAPNTLGAINATLQTLIAATAWRPRLIVAGIVLSDVHGRWADASAASNRTEIERRCGVSLVTSAAWQATALDDVVDWFAVAGQARVAPRTESATPGRTVVPHPVRRSVRYPG
;
A
#
# COMPACT_ATOMS: atom_id res chain seq x y z
N CYS A 1 -8.78 -14.19 1.42
CA CYS A 1 -7.89 -13.75 2.52
C CYS A 1 -7.76 -14.89 3.54
N PRO A 2 -6.54 -15.34 3.92
CA PRO A 2 -6.34 -16.47 4.83
C PRO A 2 -6.72 -16.16 6.30
N GLN A 3 -6.90 -14.88 6.66
CA GLN A 3 -7.31 -14.45 7.99
C GLN A 3 -8.37 -13.35 7.90
N ARG A 4 -9.37 -13.39 8.78
CA ARG A 4 -10.48 -12.43 8.82
C ARG A 4 -10.85 -12.11 10.26
N PHE A 5 -11.22 -10.86 10.48
CA PHE A 5 -11.66 -10.30 11.75
C PHE A 5 -12.92 -9.46 11.52
N ALA A 6 -13.77 -9.33 12.52
CA ALA A 6 -15.08 -8.69 12.45
C ALA A 6 -15.02 -7.18 12.64
N ALA A 7 -14.10 -6.69 13.49
CA ALA A 7 -14.03 -5.27 13.80
C ALA A 7 -13.48 -4.47 12.61
N PRO A 8 -14.11 -3.33 12.23
CA PRO A 8 -13.65 -2.48 11.13
C PRO A 8 -12.48 -1.59 11.58
N LEU A 9 -11.39 -2.22 12.01
CA LEU A 9 -10.18 -1.58 12.52
C LEU A 9 -8.96 -2.08 11.73
N ALA A 10 -7.81 -1.45 11.96
CA ALA A 10 -6.54 -2.00 11.48
C ALA A 10 -6.40 -3.47 11.93
N PRO A 11 -5.86 -4.38 11.09
CA PRO A 11 -5.99 -5.82 11.34
C PRO A 11 -5.44 -6.27 12.70
N HIS A 12 -4.31 -5.73 13.16
CA HIS A 12 -3.76 -6.01 14.50
C HIS A 12 -4.73 -5.64 15.65
N LEU A 13 -5.43 -4.50 15.55
CA LEU A 13 -6.44 -4.10 16.53
C LEU A 13 -7.68 -4.98 16.47
N ALA A 14 -8.12 -5.35 15.25
CA ALA A 14 -9.27 -6.21 15.06
C ALA A 14 -9.03 -7.62 15.61
N ALA A 15 -7.83 -8.18 15.38
CA ALA A 15 -7.41 -9.44 15.97
C ALA A 15 -7.40 -9.37 17.50
N ARG A 16 -6.79 -8.31 18.06
CA ARG A 16 -6.73 -8.11 19.51
C ARG A 16 -8.11 -7.99 20.15
N ALA A 17 -9.06 -7.34 19.50
CA ALA A 17 -10.44 -7.23 19.97
C ALA A 17 -11.14 -8.60 20.07
N GLU A 18 -10.69 -9.59 19.30
CA GLU A 18 -11.17 -10.97 19.33
C GLU A 18 -10.30 -11.90 20.20
N GLY A 19 -9.31 -11.37 20.93
CA GLY A 19 -8.35 -12.19 21.69
C GLY A 19 -7.42 -13.02 20.80
N ARG A 20 -7.22 -12.60 19.55
CA ARG A 20 -6.40 -13.26 18.53
C ARG A 20 -5.20 -12.38 18.17
N VAL A 21 -4.24 -12.97 17.46
CA VAL A 21 -3.10 -12.27 16.86
C VAL A 21 -3.09 -12.56 15.36
N VAL A 22 -2.60 -11.60 14.57
CA VAL A 22 -2.37 -11.81 13.14
C VAL A 22 -1.16 -12.71 12.95
N ASP A 23 -1.33 -13.80 12.20
CA ASP A 23 -0.25 -14.72 11.84
C ASP A 23 0.43 -14.23 10.55
N ASP A 24 1.61 -13.62 10.69
CA ASP A 24 2.35 -13.05 9.56
C ASP A 24 2.77 -14.12 8.53
N ASP A 25 3.13 -15.32 8.98
CA ASP A 25 3.56 -16.41 8.09
C ASP A 25 2.38 -16.93 7.27
N LEU A 26 1.20 -17.05 7.88
CA LEU A 26 -0.02 -17.45 7.20
C LEU A 26 -0.46 -16.42 6.14
N LEU A 27 -0.26 -15.11 6.39
CA LEU A 27 -0.50 -14.08 5.38
C LEU A 27 0.41 -14.28 4.17
N ARG A 28 1.70 -14.54 4.40
CA ARG A 28 2.68 -14.75 3.33
C ARG A 28 2.45 -16.04 2.57
N ALA A 29 2.10 -17.11 3.28
CA ALA A 29 1.82 -18.41 2.71
C ALA A 29 0.52 -18.44 1.90
N GLY A 30 -0.48 -17.65 2.31
CA GLY A 30 -1.83 -17.67 1.73
C GLY A 30 -1.90 -17.28 0.25
N ILE A 31 -0.91 -16.53 -0.25
CA ILE A 31 -0.85 -16.13 -1.67
C ILE A 31 -0.59 -17.32 -2.60
N ARG A 32 0.11 -18.37 -2.13
CA ARG A 32 0.55 -19.51 -2.95
C ARG A 32 -0.61 -20.27 -3.61
N TYR A 33 -1.75 -20.36 -2.93
CA TYR A 33 -2.94 -21.01 -3.47
C TYR A 33 -3.40 -20.35 -4.77
N TRP A 34 -3.40 -19.01 -4.80
CA TRP A 34 -3.85 -18.17 -5.92
C TRP A 34 -2.80 -18.11 -7.03
N GLN A 35 -1.52 -17.96 -6.67
CA GLN A 35 -0.41 -17.99 -7.65
C GLN A 35 -0.44 -19.24 -8.54
N ALA A 36 -0.82 -20.39 -7.98
CA ALA A 36 -0.87 -21.65 -8.72
C ALA A 36 -2.12 -21.83 -9.61
N ARG A 37 -3.10 -20.92 -9.53
CA ARG A 37 -4.45 -21.10 -10.11
C ARG A 37 -4.95 -19.90 -10.91
N SER A 38 -4.15 -18.84 -11.01
CA SER A 38 -4.56 -17.59 -11.62
C SER A 38 -3.47 -17.07 -12.52
N ASP A 39 -3.84 -16.62 -13.72
CA ASP A 39 -2.92 -15.97 -14.66
C ASP A 39 -2.47 -14.59 -14.14
N LEU A 40 -3.32 -13.96 -13.31
CA LEU A 40 -3.09 -12.68 -12.66
C LEU A 40 -3.62 -12.72 -11.22
N VAL A 41 -2.82 -12.21 -10.28
CA VAL A 41 -3.22 -12.09 -8.87
C VAL A 41 -3.16 -10.62 -8.47
N LEU A 42 -4.31 -10.06 -8.10
CA LEU A 42 -4.41 -8.74 -7.47
C LEU A 42 -4.42 -8.91 -5.96
N VAL A 43 -3.52 -8.20 -5.26
CA VAL A 43 -3.47 -8.18 -3.80
C VAL A 43 -3.87 -6.79 -3.32
N GLU A 44 -4.99 -6.71 -2.63
CA GLU A 44 -5.45 -5.48 -1.97
C GLU A 44 -4.86 -5.40 -0.55
N GLY A 45 -4.25 -4.26 -0.22
CA GLY A 45 -3.80 -3.97 1.14
C GLY A 45 -4.96 -3.58 2.07
N ALA A 46 -4.74 -3.65 3.39
CA ALA A 46 -5.72 -3.21 4.38
C ALA A 46 -5.38 -1.80 4.88
N GLY A 47 -5.94 -0.78 4.23
CA GLY A 47 -5.65 0.62 4.51
C GLY A 47 -4.57 1.20 3.59
N GLY A 48 -3.74 2.10 4.11
CA GLY A 48 -2.64 2.73 3.38
C GLY A 48 -1.38 1.87 3.37
N LEU A 49 -0.38 2.29 2.58
CA LEU A 49 0.88 1.55 2.43
C LEU A 49 1.62 1.32 3.76
N LEU A 50 1.59 2.31 4.65
CA LEU A 50 2.19 2.24 5.99
C LEU A 50 1.16 1.87 7.08
N SER A 51 0.02 1.29 6.72
CA SER A 51 -0.92 0.77 7.70
C SER A 51 -0.40 -0.54 8.32
N PRO A 52 -0.40 -0.66 9.66
CA PRO A 52 0.04 -1.86 10.36
C PRO A 52 -0.96 -2.99 10.16
N VAL A 53 -0.44 -4.12 9.69
CA VAL A 53 -1.18 -5.38 9.52
C VAL A 53 -1.07 -6.21 10.79
N SER A 54 0.14 -6.37 11.34
CA SER A 54 0.39 -7.01 12.64
C SER A 54 1.11 -6.03 13.57
N GLU A 55 1.52 -6.50 14.76
CA GLU A 55 2.33 -5.71 15.69
C GLU A 55 3.72 -5.35 15.13
N SER A 56 4.19 -6.08 14.11
CA SER A 56 5.54 -5.93 13.54
C SER A 56 5.59 -5.78 12.01
N CYS A 57 4.43 -5.80 11.34
CA CYS A 57 4.34 -5.85 9.89
C CYS A 57 3.40 -4.76 9.36
N TYR A 58 3.82 -4.05 8.31
CA TYR A 58 3.03 -3.08 7.56
C TYR A 58 2.59 -3.64 6.20
N CYS A 59 1.62 -3.00 5.56
CA CYS A 59 1.25 -3.35 4.18
C CYS A 59 2.46 -3.27 3.21
N ALA A 60 3.38 -2.32 3.45
CA ALA A 60 4.64 -2.20 2.71
C ALA A 60 5.56 -3.43 2.85
N ASP A 61 5.59 -4.09 4.01
CA ASP A 61 6.38 -5.32 4.21
C ASP A 61 5.80 -6.51 3.47
N LEU A 62 4.47 -6.62 3.42
CA LEU A 62 3.81 -7.64 2.60
C LEU A 62 4.06 -7.39 1.11
N ALA A 63 3.93 -6.13 0.66
CA ALA A 63 4.20 -5.75 -0.72
C ALA A 63 5.67 -6.04 -1.13
N GLY A 64 6.62 -5.72 -0.25
CA GLY A 64 8.04 -5.97 -0.46
C GLY A 64 8.36 -7.47 -0.60
N ASP A 65 7.80 -8.28 0.29
CA ASP A 65 8.08 -9.73 0.30
C ASP A 65 7.37 -10.48 -0.83
N PHE A 66 6.19 -10.02 -1.26
CA PHE A 66 5.56 -10.55 -2.46
C PHE A 66 6.29 -10.14 -3.73
N GLY A 67 6.96 -8.98 -3.72
CA GLY A 67 7.76 -8.49 -4.83
C GLY A 67 6.92 -8.17 -6.08
N TYR A 68 5.63 -7.92 -5.91
CA TYR A 68 4.74 -7.52 -7.00
C TYR A 68 4.81 -6.00 -7.25
N PRO A 69 4.54 -5.55 -8.48
CA PRO A 69 4.45 -4.13 -8.77
C PRO A 69 3.27 -3.50 -7.99
N LEU A 70 3.54 -2.36 -7.34
CA LEU A 70 2.58 -1.62 -6.54
C LEU A 70 1.74 -0.69 -7.43
N LEU A 71 0.42 -0.78 -7.32
CA LEU A 71 -0.51 0.23 -7.82
C LEU A 71 -0.93 1.13 -6.66
N VAL A 72 -0.81 2.44 -6.84
CA VAL A 72 -1.26 3.43 -5.85
C VAL A 72 -2.63 3.95 -6.25
N VAL A 73 -3.65 3.67 -5.43
CA VAL A 73 -4.99 4.24 -5.63
C VAL A 73 -5.11 5.50 -4.76
N ALA A 74 -5.34 6.65 -5.39
CA ALA A 74 -5.47 7.93 -4.71
C ALA A 74 -6.89 8.50 -4.88
N PRO A 75 -7.53 9.01 -3.80
CA PRO A 75 -8.81 9.68 -3.92
C PRO A 75 -8.62 11.00 -4.66
N ASN A 76 -9.49 11.30 -5.63
CA ASN A 76 -9.45 12.53 -6.40
C ASN A 76 -10.15 13.67 -5.66
N THR A 77 -9.53 14.14 -4.59
CA THR A 77 -10.05 15.19 -3.71
C THR A 77 -8.96 16.21 -3.36
N LEU A 78 -9.34 17.29 -2.68
CA LEU A 78 -8.37 18.23 -2.13
C LEU A 78 -7.38 17.49 -1.20
N GLY A 79 -6.08 17.71 -1.44
CA GLY A 79 -4.99 17.02 -0.72
C GLY A 79 -4.43 15.78 -1.41
N ALA A 80 -5.07 15.30 -2.50
CA ALA A 80 -4.63 14.12 -3.25
C ALA A 80 -3.17 14.19 -3.73
N ILE A 81 -2.74 15.36 -4.22
CA ILE A 81 -1.37 15.58 -4.71
C ILE A 81 -0.36 15.25 -3.61
N ASN A 82 -0.52 15.83 -2.42
CA ASN A 82 0.38 15.60 -1.30
C ASN A 82 0.36 14.14 -0.85
N ALA A 83 -0.83 13.58 -0.62
CA ALA A 83 -0.97 12.20 -0.13
C ALA A 83 -0.36 11.17 -1.12
N THR A 84 -0.56 11.39 -2.43
CA THR A 84 0.01 10.55 -3.48
C THR A 84 1.54 10.62 -3.46
N LEU A 85 2.11 11.82 -3.46
CA LEU A 85 3.57 12.00 -3.42
C LEU A 85 4.20 11.40 -2.16
N GLN A 86 3.58 11.57 -0.99
CA GLN A 86 4.05 10.93 0.25
C GLN A 86 4.03 9.40 0.15
N THR A 87 2.99 8.82 -0.45
CA THR A 87 2.90 7.38 -0.67
C THR A 87 4.00 6.87 -1.61
N LEU A 88 4.28 7.60 -2.69
CA LEU A 88 5.36 7.27 -3.62
C LEU A 88 6.75 7.39 -2.96
N ILE A 89 6.96 8.43 -2.14
CA ILE A 89 8.20 8.58 -1.36
C ILE A 89 8.33 7.41 -0.37
N ALA A 90 7.27 7.05 0.35
CA ALA A 90 7.29 5.90 1.26
C ALA A 90 7.63 4.59 0.52
N ALA A 91 6.99 4.32 -0.62
CA ALA A 91 7.24 3.15 -1.46
C ALA A 91 8.71 3.09 -1.92
N THR A 92 9.27 4.23 -2.35
CA THR A 92 10.65 4.29 -2.84
C THR A 92 11.70 4.26 -1.73
N ALA A 93 11.38 4.79 -0.55
CA ALA A 93 12.23 4.78 0.63
C ALA A 93 12.20 3.44 1.38
N TRP A 94 11.17 2.62 1.19
CA TRP A 94 11.04 1.31 1.85
C TRP A 94 12.21 0.36 1.53
N ARG A 95 12.33 -0.71 2.32
CA ARG A 95 13.36 -1.74 2.18
C ARG A 95 12.70 -3.12 2.18
N PRO A 96 12.68 -3.84 1.04
CA PRO A 96 13.19 -3.43 -0.27
C PRO A 96 12.41 -2.24 -0.86
N ARG A 97 13.04 -1.52 -1.81
CA ARG A 97 12.35 -0.48 -2.58
C ARG A 97 11.19 -1.11 -3.34
N LEU A 98 10.00 -0.56 -3.21
CA LEU A 98 8.83 -1.03 -3.95
C LEU A 98 8.84 -0.45 -5.37
N ILE A 99 8.49 -1.28 -6.35
CA ILE A 99 8.32 -0.85 -7.74
C ILE A 99 6.90 -0.36 -7.89
N VAL A 100 6.72 0.92 -8.20
CA VAL A 100 5.38 1.49 -8.46
C VAL A 100 5.09 1.37 -9.95
N ALA A 101 4.08 0.58 -10.31
CA ALA A 101 3.65 0.39 -11.69
C ALA A 101 2.76 1.52 -12.22
N GLY A 102 2.06 2.21 -11.32
CA GLY A 102 1.19 3.30 -11.71
C GLY A 102 0.31 3.84 -10.59
N ILE A 103 -0.41 4.89 -10.94
CA ILE A 103 -1.38 5.56 -10.07
C ILE A 103 -2.77 5.42 -10.70
N VAL A 104 -3.77 5.09 -9.88
CA VAL A 104 -5.19 5.13 -10.23
C VAL A 104 -5.85 6.24 -9.43
N LEU A 105 -6.53 7.17 -10.10
CA LEU A 105 -7.35 8.17 -9.40
C LEU A 105 -8.77 7.65 -9.22
N SER A 106 -9.32 7.82 -8.02
CA SER A 106 -10.67 7.38 -7.68
C SER A 106 -11.53 8.57 -7.28
N ASP A 107 -12.59 8.83 -8.02
CA ASP A 107 -13.55 9.88 -7.69
C ASP A 107 -14.49 9.40 -6.57
N VAL A 108 -14.30 9.93 -5.36
CA VAL A 108 -15.00 9.46 -4.14
C VAL A 108 -16.23 10.28 -3.77
N HIS A 109 -16.56 11.33 -4.51
CA HIS A 109 -17.64 12.25 -4.16
C HIS A 109 -18.61 12.57 -5.30
N GLY A 110 -18.42 12.04 -6.52
CA GLY A 110 -19.32 12.28 -7.65
C GLY A 110 -19.68 13.75 -7.82
N ARG A 111 -20.97 14.10 -7.68
CA ARG A 111 -21.46 15.50 -7.78
C ARG A 111 -20.97 16.45 -6.69
N TRP A 112 -20.41 15.92 -5.60
CA TRP A 112 -19.84 16.70 -4.49
C TRP A 112 -18.31 16.78 -4.55
N ALA A 113 -17.72 16.42 -5.69
CA ALA A 113 -16.30 16.63 -5.92
C ALA A 113 -15.96 18.12 -5.78
N ASP A 114 -14.85 18.38 -5.10
CA ASP A 114 -14.32 19.73 -5.01
C ASP A 114 -13.59 20.13 -6.31
N ALA A 115 -13.31 21.43 -6.47
CA ALA A 115 -12.70 21.94 -7.70
C ALA A 115 -11.31 21.34 -8.02
N SER A 116 -10.60 20.78 -7.03
CA SER A 116 -9.29 20.17 -7.27
C SER A 116 -9.37 18.93 -8.17
N ALA A 117 -10.52 18.24 -8.20
CA ALA A 117 -10.72 17.01 -8.97
C ALA A 117 -10.41 17.19 -10.47
N ALA A 118 -10.65 18.38 -11.01
CA ALA A 118 -10.36 18.73 -12.40
C ALA A 118 -8.86 18.91 -12.71
N SER A 119 -8.03 19.18 -11.69
CA SER A 119 -6.59 19.49 -11.85
C SER A 119 -5.66 18.40 -11.32
N ASN A 120 -6.12 17.57 -10.38
CA ASN A 120 -5.27 16.64 -9.63
C ASN A 120 -4.48 15.68 -10.53
N ARG A 121 -5.13 15.08 -11.54
CA ARG A 121 -4.46 14.18 -12.50
C ARG A 121 -3.21 14.83 -13.10
N THR A 122 -3.42 15.98 -13.73
CA THR A 122 -2.36 16.70 -14.44
C THR A 122 -1.27 17.21 -13.48
N GLU A 123 -1.65 17.63 -12.28
CA GLU A 123 -0.69 18.09 -11.26
C GLU A 123 0.15 16.94 -10.67
N ILE A 124 -0.43 15.75 -10.50
CA ILE A 124 0.28 14.55 -10.02
C ILE A 124 1.27 14.06 -11.08
N GLU A 125 0.84 13.93 -12.33
CA GLU A 125 1.67 13.48 -13.45
C GLU A 125 2.92 14.38 -13.61
N ARG A 126 2.75 15.71 -13.52
CA ARG A 126 3.84 16.67 -13.59
C ARG A 126 4.91 16.53 -12.49
N ARG A 127 4.57 15.95 -11.34
CA ARG A 127 5.43 15.98 -10.14
C ARG A 127 6.12 14.67 -9.82
N CYS A 128 5.50 13.54 -10.16
CA CYS A 128 5.98 12.24 -9.66
C CYS A 128 6.75 11.41 -10.69
N GLY A 129 6.59 11.69 -11.99
CA GLY A 129 7.20 10.88 -13.05
C GLY A 129 6.69 9.44 -13.12
N VAL A 130 5.63 9.11 -12.38
CA VAL A 130 4.93 7.82 -12.42
C VAL A 130 3.67 7.99 -13.27
N SER A 131 3.40 7.03 -14.16
CA SER A 131 2.23 7.07 -15.03
C SER A 131 0.93 6.94 -14.23
N LEU A 132 -0.03 7.81 -14.54
CA LEU A 132 -1.39 7.66 -14.07
C LEU A 132 -2.13 6.76 -15.05
N VAL A 133 -2.33 5.51 -14.67
CA VAL A 133 -2.73 4.43 -15.58
C VAL A 133 -4.21 4.47 -15.95
N THR A 134 -5.07 4.95 -15.04
CA THR A 134 -6.50 5.15 -15.29
C THR A 134 -7.14 5.99 -14.17
N SER A 135 -8.39 6.40 -14.38
CA SER A 135 -9.30 6.86 -13.34
C SER A 135 -10.49 5.90 -13.16
N ALA A 136 -11.18 6.04 -12.03
CA ALA A 136 -12.47 5.41 -11.76
C ALA A 136 -13.46 6.47 -11.28
N ALA A 137 -14.55 6.68 -12.03
CA ALA A 137 -15.62 7.58 -11.63
C ALA A 137 -16.41 7.05 -10.41
N TRP A 138 -17.10 7.96 -9.73
CA TRP A 138 -17.94 7.63 -8.57
C TRP A 138 -18.99 6.57 -8.91
N GLN A 139 -19.01 5.47 -8.14
CA GLN A 139 -19.91 4.32 -8.34
C GLN A 139 -19.80 3.65 -9.73
N ALA A 140 -18.70 3.86 -10.44
CA ALA A 140 -18.48 3.22 -11.72
C ALA A 140 -18.27 1.69 -11.54
N THR A 141 -18.75 0.94 -12.52
CA THR A 141 -18.52 -0.51 -12.66
C THR A 141 -17.41 -0.82 -13.67
N ALA A 142 -16.82 0.23 -14.25
CA ALA A 142 -15.73 0.17 -15.21
C ALA A 142 -14.75 1.32 -14.95
N LEU A 143 -13.54 1.19 -15.48
CA LEU A 143 -12.51 2.22 -15.43
C LEU A 143 -12.60 3.12 -16.67
N ASP A 144 -12.08 4.34 -16.54
CA ASP A 144 -12.16 5.34 -17.60
C ASP A 144 -11.28 4.96 -18.81
N ASP A 145 -10.13 4.33 -18.54
CA ASP A 145 -9.15 3.93 -19.54
C ASP A 145 -9.04 2.40 -19.64
N VAL A 146 -8.77 1.88 -20.85
CA VAL A 146 -8.45 0.45 -21.04
C VAL A 146 -7.02 0.20 -20.57
N VAL A 147 -6.86 -0.64 -19.56
CA VAL A 147 -5.55 -0.98 -18.98
C VAL A 147 -5.18 -2.43 -19.30
N ASP A 148 -3.99 -2.61 -19.87
CA ASP A 148 -3.37 -3.94 -19.97
C ASP A 148 -2.78 -4.36 -18.62
N TRP A 149 -3.60 -5.04 -17.82
CA TRP A 149 -3.20 -5.49 -16.49
C TRP A 149 -2.08 -6.54 -16.50
N PHE A 150 -1.93 -7.29 -17.60
CA PHE A 150 -0.82 -8.24 -17.74
C PHE A 150 0.49 -7.51 -17.98
N ALA A 151 0.47 -6.47 -18.81
CA ALA A 151 1.64 -5.60 -18.99
C ALA A 151 2.02 -4.89 -17.69
N VAL A 152 1.06 -4.33 -16.96
CA VAL A 152 1.27 -3.69 -15.64
C VAL A 152 1.88 -4.68 -14.65
N ALA A 153 1.32 -5.89 -14.55
CA ALA A 153 1.85 -6.94 -13.66
C ALA A 153 3.24 -7.45 -14.09
N GLY A 154 3.59 -7.32 -15.36
CA GLY A 154 4.90 -7.65 -15.91
C GLY A 154 6.00 -6.64 -15.58
N GLN A 155 5.68 -5.45 -15.03
CA GLN A 155 6.64 -4.40 -14.71
C GLN A 155 7.45 -4.74 -13.45
N ALA A 156 8.44 -5.62 -13.64
CA ALA A 156 9.50 -6.05 -12.72
C ALA A 156 9.09 -6.95 -11.54
N ARG A 157 9.60 -8.19 -11.62
CA ARG A 157 10.12 -8.93 -10.47
C ARG A 157 11.58 -8.52 -10.28
N VAL A 158 11.91 -7.78 -9.22
CA VAL A 158 13.29 -7.80 -8.72
C VAL A 158 13.40 -9.07 -7.90
N ALA A 159 14.27 -10.00 -8.30
CA ALA A 159 14.45 -11.27 -7.59
C ALA A 159 14.73 -11.00 -6.09
N PRO A 160 14.13 -11.76 -5.16
CA PRO A 160 14.55 -11.70 -3.77
C PRO A 160 16.04 -12.06 -3.73
N ARG A 161 16.86 -11.18 -3.15
CA ARG A 161 18.27 -11.52 -2.90
C ARG A 161 18.27 -12.75 -2.01
N THR A 162 18.80 -13.86 -2.50
CA THR A 162 19.17 -15.01 -1.68
C THR A 162 20.08 -14.52 -0.55
N GLU A 163 19.68 -14.80 0.70
CA GLU A 163 20.42 -14.43 1.90
C GLU A 163 21.87 -14.89 1.83
N SER A 164 22.82 -13.96 1.98
CA SER A 164 24.14 -14.28 2.52
C SER A 164 24.08 -14.06 4.03
N ALA A 165 24.09 -15.16 4.78
CA ALA A 165 24.10 -15.16 6.24
C ALA A 165 25.30 -14.37 6.81
N THR A 166 25.06 -13.36 7.67
CA THR A 166 25.96 -12.93 8.78
C THR A 166 25.22 -11.94 9.73
N PRO A 167 25.69 -11.68 10.97
CA PRO A 167 25.03 -12.10 12.20
C PRO A 167 24.44 -10.94 13.04
N GLY A 168 23.53 -11.28 13.96
CA GLY A 168 23.26 -10.51 15.18
C GLY A 168 22.45 -9.22 14.99
N ARG A 169 21.12 -9.32 15.07
CA ARG A 169 20.24 -8.15 15.17
C ARG A 169 20.35 -7.56 16.58
N THR A 170 21.19 -6.55 16.76
CA THR A 170 21.20 -5.75 17.99
C THR A 170 19.90 -4.95 18.06
N VAL A 171 19.04 -5.31 19.01
CA VAL A 171 17.86 -4.52 19.37
C VAL A 171 18.34 -3.19 19.94
N VAL A 172 18.08 -2.10 19.21
CA VAL A 172 18.34 -0.74 19.72
C VAL A 172 17.12 -0.32 20.54
N PRO A 173 17.21 -0.13 21.86
CA PRO A 173 16.07 0.29 22.66
C PRO A 173 15.66 1.73 22.31
N HIS A 174 14.34 1.97 22.20
CA HIS A 174 13.76 3.30 22.02
C HIS A 174 14.14 4.22 23.20
N PRO A 175 14.57 5.47 22.95
CA PRO A 175 14.87 6.39 24.02
C PRO A 175 13.58 6.80 24.75
N VAL A 176 13.59 6.61 26.07
CA VAL A 176 12.55 7.05 27.01
C VAL A 176 12.37 8.58 26.87
N ARG A 177 11.15 9.02 26.57
CA ARG A 177 10.79 10.45 26.48
C ARG A 177 11.06 11.14 27.81
N ARG A 178 12.01 12.09 27.84
CA ARG A 178 12.10 13.07 28.93
C ARG A 178 10.99 14.10 28.74
N SER A 179 10.10 14.21 29.72
CA SER A 179 9.08 15.26 29.79
C SER A 179 9.75 16.63 29.93
N VAL A 180 9.63 17.49 28.93
CA VAL A 180 10.00 18.90 29.02
C VAL A 180 8.84 19.63 29.71
N ARG A 181 9.09 20.22 30.89
CA ARG A 181 8.18 21.18 31.49
C ARG A 181 8.54 22.56 30.95
N TYR A 182 7.56 23.31 30.46
CA TYR A 182 7.71 24.72 30.13
C TYR A 182 7.62 25.56 31.41
N PRO A 183 8.47 26.58 31.60
CA PRO A 183 8.29 27.55 32.68
C PRO A 183 7.08 28.45 32.38
N GLY A 184 6.29 28.71 33.42
CA GLY A 184 5.20 29.68 33.41
C GLY A 184 5.66 31.10 33.71
#